data_AF-R7HGS0-F1
#
_entry.id   AF-R7HGS0-F1
#
_cell.length_a   1.000
_cell.length_b   1.000
_cell.length_c   1.000
_cell.angle_alpha   90.00
_cell.angle_beta   90.00
_cell.angle_gamma   90.00
#
_symmetry.space_group_name_H-M   'P 1'
#
loop_
_entity.id
_entity.type
_entity.pdbx_description
1 polymer ?
#
loop_
_entity_poly.entity_id
_entity_poly.type
_entity_poly.pdbx_seq_one_letter_code
_entity_poly.pdbx_strand_id
1 'polypeptide(L)'
;MKHLKRKFKRSKPIARIVYFLVITIYIISYAFFVKSIVSLTGIETLLRYILLILFALYIIMYAFINFFKLCVRKYKHFIITSVISVILIIIFIFSSSIIDLLLGKISSLTNSNNSKYTTYLVTLSNEKYDKNMVLGMVSDEDDYEGNVLAKKLIKREKIKNEIKEFKSELDLLYALYDKEVGGIFISGSYISRYSNEVDFTNIATDTKKVFEISEKKKIKNNDYSSNKSLNEPFTALILGVDSETDELNDDAAFNGDTIILATFNPKTLSATLFSIPRDTYVPIACKGKAYNKINSSAAYGTKCVTDTIENLTGINIDYYVKINFKGVVDLVEALKGVTVDVEKPDFNFNQGINCNGKVCEQNSDRLWGSHTVYIEPGVQTLNGEQALAYSRCRHLYAISDLARNKHQQDVIMAIAKKMLTIRSYNQFEKVLNAVSKNISTNMSSDSILSAYQILKKMVGNMLSDEDFINIQKTYLEVYNLNVTLSSGRVSSALGYYEDSLKDIVKTMNINLGKENSEVIKSFSYSINETYEPYIAGKGITTGATNSTLASFIGKTRDEAQNYCDKNDLNCSFSYVDSQSDKYNASVDTDLIGSQNPPAGTLLRGVSSPHFYINGEVLND
;
A
#
# COMPACT_ATOMS: atom_id res chain seq x y z
N MET A 1 -29.14 63.66 -8.17
CA MET A 1 -28.64 62.95 -6.96
C MET A 1 -29.23 63.46 -5.62
N LYS A 2 -29.24 64.77 -5.32
CA LYS A 2 -29.81 65.32 -4.06
C LYS A 2 -31.28 64.94 -3.81
N HIS A 3 -32.11 64.90 -4.87
CA HIS A 3 -33.53 64.54 -4.76
C HIS A 3 -33.76 63.06 -4.39
N LEU A 4 -32.95 62.14 -4.93
CA LEU A 4 -32.99 60.70 -4.60
C LEU A 4 -32.55 60.45 -3.16
N LYS A 5 -31.46 61.09 -2.70
CA LYS A 5 -31.03 61.03 -1.29
C LYS A 5 -32.13 61.48 -0.32
N ARG A 6 -32.87 62.54 -0.66
CA ARG A 6 -34.00 63.03 0.14
C ARG A 6 -35.18 62.04 0.16
N LYS A 7 -35.52 61.42 -0.98
CA LYS A 7 -36.57 60.36 -1.04
C LYS A 7 -36.16 59.12 -0.24
N PHE A 8 -34.90 58.69 -0.34
CA PHE A 8 -34.37 57.56 0.42
C PHE A 8 -34.38 57.80 1.93
N LYS A 9 -33.96 58.99 2.41
CA LYS A 9 -34.03 59.36 3.84
C LYS A 9 -35.46 59.35 4.41
N ARG A 10 -36.47 59.53 3.55
CA ARG A 10 -37.90 59.50 3.91
C ARG A 10 -38.53 58.10 3.82
N SER A 11 -37.76 57.05 3.55
CA SER A 11 -38.21 55.65 3.63
C SER A 11 -38.13 55.12 5.07
N LYS A 12 -38.88 54.06 5.37
CA LYS A 12 -38.92 53.47 6.71
C LYS A 12 -37.48 53.14 7.19
N PRO A 13 -37.07 53.56 8.40
CA PRO A 13 -35.70 53.38 8.88
C PRO A 13 -35.31 51.89 8.94
N ILE A 14 -36.22 51.04 9.40
CA ILE A 14 -36.04 49.58 9.47
C ILE A 14 -35.72 49.00 8.08
N ALA A 15 -36.44 49.41 7.03
CA ALA A 15 -36.21 48.90 5.68
C ALA A 15 -34.83 49.27 5.12
N ARG A 16 -34.31 50.45 5.50
CA ARG A 16 -32.93 50.86 5.15
C ARG A 16 -31.89 50.03 5.89
N ILE A 17 -32.10 49.77 7.17
CA ILE A 17 -31.20 48.92 7.98
C ILE A 17 -31.13 47.52 7.37
N VAL A 18 -32.28 46.91 7.10
CA VAL A 18 -32.37 45.58 6.47
C VAL A 18 -31.66 45.57 5.11
N TYR A 19 -31.88 46.58 4.27
CA TYR A 19 -31.23 46.68 2.96
C TYR A 19 -29.69 46.66 3.06
N PHE A 20 -29.10 47.49 3.92
CA PHE A 20 -27.65 47.52 4.10
C PHE A 20 -27.13 46.22 4.75
N LEU A 21 -27.84 45.69 5.74
CA LEU A 21 -27.46 44.45 6.43
C LEU A 21 -27.44 43.27 5.45
N VAL A 22 -28.49 43.08 4.65
CA VAL A 22 -28.56 42.00 3.66
C VAL A 22 -27.44 42.10 2.63
N ILE A 23 -27.14 43.30 2.13
CA ILE A 23 -26.03 43.49 1.18
C ILE A 23 -24.68 43.14 1.82
N THR A 24 -24.42 43.65 3.02
CA THR A 24 -23.14 43.39 3.71
C THR A 24 -22.95 41.90 3.98
N ILE A 25 -23.96 41.22 4.52
CA ILE A 25 -23.89 39.78 4.78
C ILE A 25 -23.78 38.99 3.48
N TYR A 26 -24.50 39.38 2.42
CA TYR A 26 -24.38 38.75 1.11
C TYR A 26 -22.96 38.85 0.58
N ILE A 27 -22.35 40.04 0.59
CA ILE A 27 -20.98 40.23 0.08
C ILE A 27 -19.98 39.38 0.87
N ILE A 28 -20.08 39.36 2.21
CA ILE A 28 -19.19 38.57 3.06
C ILE A 28 -19.35 37.08 2.79
N SER A 29 -20.58 36.56 2.86
CA SER A 29 -20.87 35.14 2.62
C SER A 29 -20.52 34.71 1.19
N TYR A 30 -20.77 35.57 0.20
CA TYR A 30 -20.38 35.34 -1.19
C TYR A 30 -18.85 35.30 -1.36
N ALA A 31 -18.09 36.14 -0.67
CA ALA A 31 -16.63 36.08 -0.72
C ALA A 31 -16.08 34.75 -0.17
N PHE A 32 -16.63 34.25 0.94
CA PHE A 32 -16.30 32.91 1.45
C PHE A 32 -16.68 31.81 0.45
N PHE A 33 -17.89 31.89 -0.10
CA PHE A 33 -18.36 30.95 -1.12
C PHE A 33 -17.49 30.94 -2.37
N VAL A 34 -17.05 32.11 -2.86
CA VAL A 34 -16.10 32.24 -3.98
C VAL A 34 -14.78 31.53 -3.63
N LYS A 35 -14.22 31.76 -2.44
CA LYS A 35 -12.99 31.10 -2.00
C LYS A 35 -13.14 29.56 -2.04
N SER A 36 -14.19 29.01 -1.43
CA SER A 36 -14.43 27.56 -1.40
C SER A 36 -14.73 26.97 -2.80
N ILE A 37 -15.49 27.68 -3.64
CA ILE A 37 -15.78 27.21 -5.01
C ILE A 37 -14.53 27.24 -5.89
N VAL A 38 -13.66 28.24 -5.73
CA VAL A 38 -12.42 28.34 -6.51
C VAL A 38 -11.43 27.24 -6.14
N SER A 39 -11.40 26.79 -4.88
CA SER A 39 -10.52 25.71 -4.43
C SER A 39 -10.87 24.31 -4.95
N LEU A 40 -12.02 24.12 -5.60
CA LEU A 40 -12.41 22.85 -6.25
C LEU A 40 -11.70 22.66 -7.61
N THR A 41 -10.38 22.80 -7.67
CA THR A 41 -9.58 22.67 -8.90
C THR A 41 -9.94 21.39 -9.69
N GLY A 42 -9.98 21.47 -11.03
CA GLY A 42 -10.32 20.32 -11.90
C GLY A 42 -11.81 19.95 -12.04
N ILE A 43 -12.70 20.45 -11.17
CA ILE A 43 -14.14 20.15 -11.19
C ILE A 43 -14.94 21.25 -11.90
N GLU A 44 -15.51 20.96 -13.08
CA GLU A 44 -16.46 21.83 -13.81
C GLU A 44 -16.10 23.32 -13.84
N THR A 45 -14.83 23.63 -14.14
CA THR A 45 -14.26 24.97 -13.98
C THR A 45 -15.07 26.07 -14.67
N LEU A 46 -15.49 25.83 -15.91
CA LEU A 46 -16.28 26.79 -16.69
C LEU A 46 -17.66 27.07 -16.04
N LEU A 47 -18.37 26.00 -15.63
CA LEU A 47 -19.69 26.14 -15.01
C LEU A 47 -19.61 26.93 -13.70
N ARG A 48 -18.57 26.69 -12.89
CA ARG A 48 -18.36 27.42 -11.63
C ARG A 48 -18.18 28.91 -11.88
N TYR A 49 -17.32 29.31 -12.82
CA TYR A 49 -17.10 30.72 -13.10
C TYR A 49 -18.36 31.42 -13.63
N ILE A 50 -19.14 30.76 -14.50
CA ILE A 50 -20.42 31.28 -14.95
C ILE A 50 -21.35 31.52 -13.75
N LEU A 51 -21.48 30.53 -12.86
CA LEU A 51 -22.33 30.60 -11.67
C LEU A 51 -21.89 31.71 -10.69
N LEU A 52 -20.59 31.87 -10.47
CA LEU A 52 -20.05 32.97 -9.68
C LEU A 52 -20.39 34.34 -10.31
N ILE A 53 -20.17 34.50 -11.62
CA ILE A 53 -20.50 35.75 -12.32
C ILE A 53 -22.01 36.06 -12.20
N LEU A 54 -22.87 35.05 -12.34
CA LEU A 54 -24.33 35.22 -12.19
C LEU A 54 -24.71 35.72 -10.79
N PHE A 55 -24.12 35.17 -9.73
CA PHE A 55 -24.37 35.63 -8.36
C PHE A 55 -23.79 37.03 -8.06
N ALA A 56 -22.62 37.35 -8.63
CA ALA A 56 -22.06 38.69 -8.57
C ALA A 56 -22.96 39.73 -9.29
N LEU A 57 -23.53 39.38 -10.44
CA LEU A 57 -24.47 40.25 -11.15
C LEU A 57 -25.79 40.40 -10.38
N TYR A 58 -26.27 39.32 -9.73
CA TYR A 58 -27.47 39.36 -8.90
C TYR A 58 -27.36 40.39 -7.76
N ILE A 59 -26.22 40.45 -7.05
CA ILE A 59 -26.07 41.42 -5.94
C ILE A 59 -26.05 42.88 -6.43
N ILE A 60 -25.45 43.14 -7.60
CA ILE A 60 -25.46 44.47 -8.23
C ILE A 60 -26.91 44.85 -8.59
N MET A 61 -27.64 43.92 -9.22
CA MET A 61 -29.05 44.10 -9.55
C MET A 61 -29.91 44.33 -8.30
N TYR A 62 -29.71 43.53 -7.24
CA TYR A 62 -30.40 43.67 -5.96
C TYR A 62 -30.16 45.06 -5.35
N ALA A 63 -28.91 45.50 -5.29
CA ALA A 63 -28.54 46.81 -4.74
C ALA A 63 -29.22 47.94 -5.53
N PHE A 64 -29.14 47.90 -6.86
CA PHE A 64 -29.71 48.94 -7.71
C PHE A 64 -31.24 48.96 -7.63
N ILE A 65 -31.91 47.84 -7.89
CA ILE A 65 -33.38 47.77 -7.94
C ILE A 65 -33.98 48.15 -6.57
N ASN A 66 -33.45 47.62 -5.47
CA ASN A 66 -34.01 47.88 -4.15
C ASN A 66 -33.76 49.30 -3.65
N PHE A 67 -32.65 49.93 -4.03
CA PHE A 67 -32.44 51.35 -3.78
C PHE A 67 -33.57 52.20 -4.40
N PHE A 68 -33.94 51.93 -5.65
CA PHE A 68 -35.05 52.62 -6.32
C PHE A 68 -36.41 52.28 -5.70
N LYS A 69 -36.70 51.02 -5.40
CA LYS A 69 -37.98 50.62 -4.77
C LYS A 69 -38.18 51.24 -3.39
N LEU A 70 -37.10 51.40 -2.61
CA LEU A 70 -37.12 52.12 -1.33
C LEU A 70 -37.39 53.62 -1.52
N CYS A 71 -36.79 54.24 -2.54
CA CYS A 71 -37.06 55.65 -2.89
C CYS A 71 -38.53 55.89 -3.31
N VAL A 72 -39.16 54.90 -3.95
CA VAL A 72 -40.58 54.94 -4.38
C VAL A 72 -41.53 54.31 -3.34
N ARG A 73 -41.01 53.83 -2.19
CA ARG A 73 -41.77 53.23 -1.08
C ARG A 73 -42.59 51.99 -1.48
N LYS A 74 -42.18 51.25 -2.51
CA LYS A 74 -42.81 49.98 -2.94
C LYS A 74 -42.21 48.79 -2.18
N TYR A 75 -42.62 48.60 -0.92
CA TYR A 75 -41.97 47.65 0.00
C TYR A 75 -42.23 46.16 -0.30
N LYS A 76 -43.35 45.78 -0.93
CA LYS A 76 -43.65 44.36 -1.23
C LYS A 76 -42.53 43.67 -2.04
N HIS A 77 -42.06 44.33 -3.09
CA HIS A 77 -41.00 43.79 -3.95
C HIS A 77 -39.62 43.78 -3.25
N PHE A 78 -39.36 44.78 -2.40
CA PHE A 78 -38.17 44.82 -1.56
C PHE A 78 -38.12 43.63 -0.60
N ILE A 79 -39.25 43.28 0.02
CA ILE A 79 -39.32 42.12 0.93
C ILE A 79 -39.04 40.83 0.16
N ILE A 80 -39.71 40.59 -0.98
CA ILE A 80 -39.55 39.37 -1.78
C ILE A 80 -38.08 39.16 -2.19
N THR A 81 -37.45 40.17 -2.79
CA THR A 81 -36.04 40.06 -3.21
C THR A 81 -35.09 39.91 -2.03
N SER A 82 -35.40 40.52 -0.88
CA SER A 82 -34.59 40.35 0.34
C SER A 82 -34.69 38.94 0.90
N VAL A 83 -35.86 38.30 0.85
CA VAL A 83 -36.02 36.89 1.23
C VAL A 83 -35.20 35.98 0.32
N ILE A 84 -35.21 36.21 -1.00
CA ILE A 84 -34.38 35.45 -1.95
C ILE A 84 -32.89 35.61 -1.61
N SER A 85 -32.43 36.84 -1.34
CA SER A 85 -31.04 37.08 -0.95
C SER A 85 -30.66 36.39 0.37
N VAL A 86 -31.56 36.34 1.34
CA VAL A 86 -31.35 35.60 2.60
C VAL A 86 -31.24 34.09 2.34
N ILE A 87 -32.07 33.54 1.45
CA ILE A 87 -31.96 32.12 1.05
C ILE A 87 -30.60 31.86 0.38
N LEU A 88 -30.16 32.74 -0.54
CA LEU A 88 -28.84 32.62 -1.16
C LEU A 88 -27.69 32.71 -0.15
N ILE A 89 -27.79 33.61 0.83
CA ILE A 89 -26.81 33.70 1.94
C ILE A 89 -26.72 32.37 2.69
N ILE A 90 -27.85 31.76 3.03
CA ILE A 90 -27.89 30.46 3.72
C ILE A 90 -27.22 29.39 2.85
N ILE A 91 -27.53 29.36 1.55
CA ILE A 91 -26.92 28.43 0.59
C ILE A 91 -25.39 28.64 0.53
N PHE A 92 -24.92 29.88 0.43
CA PHE A 92 -23.49 30.18 0.37
C PHE A 92 -22.73 29.72 1.61
N ILE A 93 -23.28 30.00 2.80
CA ILE A 93 -22.68 29.58 4.06
C ILE A 93 -22.65 28.06 4.14
N PHE A 94 -23.77 27.40 3.86
CA PHE A 94 -23.90 25.94 3.93
C PHE A 94 -22.98 25.23 2.92
N SER A 95 -23.00 25.64 1.65
CA SER A 95 -22.15 25.07 0.60
C SER A 95 -20.66 25.30 0.87
N SER A 96 -20.26 26.49 1.31
CA SER A 96 -18.87 26.79 1.67
C SER A 96 -18.40 25.91 2.82
N SER A 97 -19.24 25.72 3.84
CA SER A 97 -18.92 24.88 5.00
C SER A 97 -18.74 23.41 4.62
N ILE A 98 -19.60 22.88 3.73
CA ILE A 98 -19.47 21.50 3.22
C ILE A 98 -18.19 21.35 2.38
N ILE A 99 -17.93 22.28 1.46
CA ILE A 99 -16.75 22.21 0.60
C ILE A 99 -15.47 22.23 1.45
N ASP A 100 -15.37 23.15 2.40
CA ASP A 100 -14.20 23.27 3.28
C ASP A 100 -14.02 22.02 4.15
N LEU A 101 -15.12 21.42 4.64
CA LEU A 101 -15.07 20.15 5.38
C LEU A 101 -14.53 19.00 4.52
N LEU A 102 -15.03 18.87 3.28
CA LEU A 102 -14.59 17.82 2.36
C LEU A 102 -13.12 18.01 1.94
N LEU A 103 -12.71 19.24 1.61
CA LEU A 103 -11.33 19.56 1.29
C LEU A 103 -10.39 19.35 2.47
N GLY A 104 -10.85 19.63 3.70
CA GLY A 104 -10.13 19.30 4.92
C GLY A 104 -9.83 17.80 5.02
N LYS A 105 -10.84 16.95 4.81
CA LYS A 105 -10.68 15.48 4.83
C LYS A 105 -9.81 14.95 3.69
N ILE A 106 -9.91 15.54 2.49
CA ILE A 106 -9.01 15.21 1.38
C ILE A 106 -7.58 15.61 1.75
N SER A 107 -7.37 16.81 2.29
CA SER A 107 -6.03 17.28 2.66
C SER A 107 -5.40 16.44 3.78
N SER A 108 -6.20 15.82 4.65
CA SER A 108 -5.67 14.90 5.67
C SER A 108 -5.18 13.58 5.08
N LEU A 109 -5.68 13.16 3.90
CA LEU A 109 -5.15 12.00 3.17
C LEU A 109 -3.74 12.25 2.64
N THR A 110 -3.43 13.50 2.31
CA THR A 110 -2.21 13.89 1.58
C THR A 110 -1.15 14.52 2.49
N ASN A 111 -1.54 15.01 3.67
CA ASN A 111 -0.66 15.73 4.60
C ASN A 111 -0.07 14.86 5.71
N SER A 112 -0.02 13.54 5.53
CA SER A 112 0.78 12.63 6.38
C SER A 112 2.29 12.76 6.15
N ASN A 113 2.77 13.89 5.60
CA ASN A 113 4.17 14.31 5.54
C ASN A 113 4.93 14.24 6.87
N ASN A 114 4.26 13.92 7.99
CA ASN A 114 4.89 13.59 9.25
C ASN A 114 4.86 12.06 9.46
N SER A 115 5.98 11.39 9.19
CA SER A 115 6.17 10.01 9.64
C SER A 115 6.40 9.99 11.16
N LYS A 116 5.67 9.14 11.87
CA LYS A 116 5.92 8.86 13.29
C LYS A 116 7.02 7.81 13.37
N TYR A 117 8.20 8.25 13.81
CA TYR A 117 9.32 7.38 14.10
C TYR A 117 9.30 7.01 15.56
N THR A 118 9.57 5.74 15.87
CA THR A 118 9.52 5.22 17.23
C THR A 118 10.78 4.42 17.52
N THR A 119 11.30 4.57 18.72
CA THR A 119 12.40 3.74 19.22
C THR A 119 12.00 3.13 20.54
N TYR A 120 12.31 1.86 20.69
CA TYR A 120 12.15 1.12 21.94
C TYR A 120 13.50 0.85 22.57
N LEU A 121 13.53 0.86 23.91
CA LEU A 121 14.47 0.03 24.65
C LEU A 121 13.78 -1.32 24.90
N VAL A 122 14.35 -2.41 24.40
CA VAL A 122 13.82 -3.76 24.60
C VAL A 122 14.83 -4.65 25.32
N THR A 123 14.31 -5.63 26.06
CA THR A 123 15.08 -6.72 26.68
C THR A 123 14.43 -8.04 26.31
N LEU A 124 15.10 -9.18 26.57
CA LEU A 124 14.43 -10.47 26.55
C LEU A 124 13.31 -10.49 27.61
N SER A 125 12.20 -11.19 27.31
CA SER A 125 10.99 -11.20 28.12
C SER A 125 11.23 -11.73 29.54
N ASN A 126 12.15 -12.68 29.69
CA ASN A 126 12.57 -13.26 30.98
C ASN A 126 13.56 -12.39 31.76
N GLU A 127 14.21 -11.40 31.15
CA GLU A 127 15.24 -10.56 31.79
C GLU A 127 14.63 -9.28 32.38
N LYS A 128 15.06 -8.85 33.56
CA LYS A 128 14.61 -7.56 34.13
C LYS A 128 15.64 -6.48 33.84
N TYR A 129 15.19 -5.34 33.32
CA TYR A 129 16.04 -4.18 33.11
C TYR A 129 16.74 -3.74 34.40
N ASP A 130 18.07 -3.60 34.33
CA ASP A 130 18.95 -3.11 35.40
C ASP A 130 19.85 -2.00 34.85
N LYS A 131 20.21 -1.03 35.71
CA LYS A 131 21.13 0.08 35.41
C LYS A 131 22.58 -0.38 35.16
N ASN A 132 22.94 -1.59 35.56
CA ASN A 132 24.28 -2.15 35.38
C ASN A 132 24.41 -2.98 34.08
N MET A 133 23.32 -3.21 33.34
CA MET A 133 23.36 -3.94 32.08
C MET A 133 24.08 -3.13 31.00
N VAL A 134 24.85 -3.82 30.15
CA VAL A 134 25.33 -3.25 28.88
C VAL A 134 24.15 -3.20 27.91
N LEU A 135 23.93 -2.06 27.27
CA LEU A 135 22.89 -1.88 26.27
C LEU A 135 23.49 -1.74 24.87
N GLY A 136 22.82 -2.29 23.86
CA GLY A 136 23.21 -2.16 22.46
C GLY A 136 22.56 -0.97 21.76
N MET A 137 23.28 -0.29 20.87
CA MET A 137 22.76 0.76 19.99
C MET A 137 23.39 0.67 18.58
N VAL A 138 22.69 1.14 17.55
CA VAL A 138 23.24 1.18 16.18
C VAL A 138 24.32 2.26 16.10
N SER A 139 25.44 1.97 15.44
CA SER A 139 26.59 2.89 15.31
C SER A 139 26.36 4.02 14.29
N ASP A 140 25.49 3.81 13.30
CA ASP A 140 25.16 4.80 12.29
C ASP A 140 24.46 6.02 12.91
N GLU A 141 25.12 7.18 12.89
CA GLU A 141 24.58 8.42 13.46
C GLU A 141 23.45 9.03 12.63
N ASP A 142 23.32 8.63 11.36
CA ASP A 142 22.22 9.06 10.49
C ASP A 142 20.96 8.20 10.68
N ASP A 143 21.07 7.04 11.35
CA ASP A 143 19.91 6.21 11.71
C ASP A 143 19.01 6.94 12.72
N TYR A 144 17.87 7.40 12.23
CA TYR A 144 16.97 8.22 13.02
C TYR A 144 16.32 7.47 14.20
N GLU A 145 16.01 6.18 14.04
CA GLU A 145 15.36 5.37 15.08
C GLU A 145 16.42 4.66 15.94
N GLY A 146 17.35 3.96 15.31
CA GLY A 146 18.37 3.16 15.98
C GLY A 146 19.43 3.98 16.73
N ASN A 147 19.63 5.26 16.37
CA ASN A 147 20.64 6.11 16.98
C ASN A 147 20.10 7.47 17.46
N VAL A 148 19.51 8.29 16.59
CA VAL A 148 19.12 9.68 16.95
C VAL A 148 18.01 9.70 18.01
N LEU A 149 16.93 8.94 17.81
CA LEU A 149 15.84 8.81 18.79
C LEU A 149 16.28 8.02 20.01
N ALA A 150 17.14 7.00 19.85
CA ALA A 150 17.73 6.27 20.96
C ALA A 150 18.50 7.21 21.91
N LYS A 151 19.37 8.08 21.39
CA LYS A 151 20.08 9.12 22.15
C LYS A 151 19.10 10.07 22.87
N LYS A 152 17.98 10.44 22.23
CA LYS A 152 16.91 11.23 22.88
C LYS A 152 16.22 10.46 24.02
N LEU A 153 15.94 9.17 23.83
CA LEU A 153 15.35 8.30 24.86
C LEU A 153 16.27 8.17 26.07
N ILE A 154 17.57 7.93 25.84
CA ILE A 154 18.61 7.87 26.88
C ILE A 154 18.59 9.15 27.72
N LYS A 155 18.55 10.32 27.06
CA LYS A 155 18.52 11.63 27.74
C LYS A 155 17.23 11.84 28.53
N ARG A 156 16.08 11.47 27.97
CA ARG A 156 14.75 11.63 28.59
C ARG A 156 14.62 10.79 29.86
N GLU A 157 14.96 9.51 29.76
CA GLU A 157 14.80 8.53 30.85
C GLU A 157 16.04 8.49 31.78
N LYS A 158 17.06 9.32 31.50
CA LYS A 158 18.30 9.44 32.29
C LYS A 158 19.03 8.10 32.44
N ILE A 159 19.09 7.33 31.36
CA ILE A 159 19.76 6.03 31.30
C ILE A 159 21.27 6.26 31.44
N LYS A 160 21.92 5.51 32.35
CA LYS A 160 23.36 5.63 32.68
C LYS A 160 24.16 4.37 32.35
N ASN A 161 23.50 3.37 31.79
CA ASN A 161 24.08 2.10 31.39
C ASN A 161 25.23 2.30 30.38
N GLU A 162 26.16 1.36 30.36
CA GLU A 162 27.18 1.28 29.32
C GLU A 162 26.52 0.97 27.97
N ILE A 163 26.92 1.68 26.91
CA ILE A 163 26.39 1.50 25.56
C ILE A 163 27.47 0.86 24.68
N LYS A 164 27.13 -0.27 24.07
CA LYS A 164 27.94 -0.94 23.05
C LYS A 164 27.32 -0.70 21.67
N GLU A 165 28.13 -0.28 20.72
CA GLU A 165 27.68 0.05 19.37
C GLU A 165 27.83 -1.13 18.40
N PHE A 166 26.85 -1.27 17.50
CA PHE A 166 26.78 -2.35 16.52
C PHE A 166 26.47 -1.78 15.13
N LYS A 167 26.97 -2.46 14.08
CA LYS A 167 26.88 -1.95 12.70
C LYS A 167 25.45 -1.92 12.17
N SER A 168 24.60 -2.82 12.62
CA SER A 168 23.21 -2.93 12.16
C SER A 168 22.26 -3.35 13.27
N GLU A 169 20.96 -3.07 13.09
CA GLU A 169 19.90 -3.60 13.97
C GLU A 169 19.86 -5.13 14.01
N LEU A 170 20.31 -5.81 12.95
CA LEU A 170 20.38 -7.26 12.92
C LEU A 170 21.48 -7.77 13.86
N ASP A 171 22.65 -7.13 13.85
CA ASP A 171 23.75 -7.46 14.77
C ASP A 171 23.34 -7.20 16.24
N LEU A 172 22.54 -6.14 16.49
CA LEU A 172 21.96 -5.87 17.81
C LEU A 172 21.06 -7.01 18.30
N LEU A 173 20.23 -7.56 17.40
CA LEU A 173 19.33 -8.64 17.75
C LEU A 173 20.09 -9.93 18.06
N TYR A 174 21.12 -10.29 17.28
CA TYR A 174 21.98 -11.41 17.62
C TYR A 174 22.67 -11.20 18.96
N ALA A 175 23.25 -10.02 19.21
CA ALA A 175 23.88 -9.69 20.49
C ALA A 175 22.91 -9.79 21.69
N LEU A 176 21.63 -9.45 21.51
CA LEU A 176 20.60 -9.60 22.54
C LEU A 176 20.28 -11.07 22.82
N TYR A 177 20.09 -11.89 21.78
CA TYR A 177 19.73 -13.30 21.91
C TYR A 177 20.91 -14.14 22.44
N ASP A 178 22.13 -13.80 22.03
CA ASP A 178 23.37 -14.40 22.53
C ASP A 178 23.76 -13.89 23.92
N LYS A 179 22.97 -12.96 24.49
CA LYS A 179 23.16 -12.34 25.81
C LYS A 179 24.47 -11.59 25.97
N GLU A 180 25.04 -11.11 24.87
CA GLU A 180 26.17 -10.18 24.87
C GLU A 180 25.78 -8.81 25.45
N VAL A 181 24.53 -8.41 25.24
CA VAL A 181 23.92 -7.20 25.82
C VAL A 181 22.62 -7.54 26.56
N GLY A 182 22.32 -6.80 27.63
CA GLY A 182 21.12 -7.01 28.44
C GLY A 182 19.86 -6.35 27.88
N GLY A 183 20.02 -5.41 26.94
CA GLY A 183 18.94 -4.75 26.23
C GLY A 183 19.44 -3.96 25.02
N ILE A 184 18.56 -3.59 24.11
CA ILE A 184 18.93 -2.88 22.88
C ILE A 184 17.97 -1.73 22.58
N PHE A 185 18.50 -0.66 22.01
CA PHE A 185 17.73 0.38 21.36
C PHE A 185 17.43 -0.04 19.92
N ILE A 186 16.15 -0.17 19.57
CA ILE A 186 15.74 -0.70 18.28
C ILE A 186 14.51 0.04 17.74
N SER A 187 14.39 0.11 16.42
CA SER A 187 13.26 0.74 15.73
C SER A 187 11.93 0.16 16.17
N GLY A 188 10.89 0.99 16.15
CA GLY A 188 9.54 0.60 16.56
C GLY A 188 8.93 -0.50 15.70
N SER A 189 9.52 -0.73 14.54
CA SER A 189 9.09 -1.70 13.54
C SER A 189 9.82 -3.04 13.58
N TYR A 190 10.76 -3.22 14.51
CA TYR A 190 11.63 -4.40 14.57
C TYR A 190 10.89 -5.75 14.52
N ILE A 191 9.74 -5.89 15.19
CA ILE A 191 8.94 -7.12 15.13
C ILE A 191 8.49 -7.41 13.69
N SER A 192 7.91 -6.43 12.99
CA SER A 192 7.49 -6.63 11.60
C SER A 192 8.67 -6.89 10.66
N ARG A 193 9.82 -6.24 10.93
CA ARG A 193 11.03 -6.34 10.11
C ARG A 193 11.73 -7.68 10.28
N TYR A 194 11.73 -8.23 11.50
CA TYR A 194 12.54 -9.40 11.85
C TYR A 194 11.72 -10.63 12.23
N SER A 195 10.39 -10.58 12.35
CA SER A 195 9.58 -11.78 12.64
C SER A 195 9.61 -12.84 11.53
N ASN A 196 9.95 -12.44 10.30
CA ASN A 196 10.19 -13.37 9.20
C ASN A 196 11.62 -13.94 9.21
N GLU A 197 12.50 -13.37 10.03
CA GLU A 197 13.82 -13.94 10.26
C GLU A 197 13.69 -15.14 11.19
N VAL A 198 14.33 -16.20 10.75
CA VAL A 198 14.36 -17.53 11.34
C VAL A 198 14.72 -17.55 12.82
N ASP A 199 15.69 -16.74 13.22
CA ASP A 199 16.21 -16.70 14.59
C ASP A 199 15.30 -15.87 15.51
N PHE A 200 14.36 -15.14 14.89
CA PHE A 200 13.53 -14.13 15.51
C PHE A 200 12.04 -14.37 15.21
N THR A 201 11.64 -15.60 14.84
CA THR A 201 10.23 -15.91 14.50
C THR A 201 9.28 -15.61 15.66
N ASN A 202 9.77 -15.76 16.89
CA ASN A 202 9.03 -15.49 18.12
C ASN A 202 9.42 -14.16 18.75
N ILE A 203 10.07 -13.24 18.01
CA ILE A 203 10.59 -11.97 18.56
C ILE A 203 9.53 -11.15 19.30
N ALA A 204 8.26 -11.23 18.87
CA ALA A 204 7.15 -10.57 19.54
C ALA A 204 6.91 -11.08 20.98
N THR A 205 7.17 -12.36 21.25
CA THR A 205 7.02 -12.98 22.57
C THR A 205 8.33 -13.03 23.34
N ASP A 206 9.45 -13.15 22.62
CA ASP A 206 10.78 -13.33 23.20
C ASP A 206 11.33 -12.02 23.78
N THR A 207 10.82 -10.88 23.33
CA THR A 207 11.25 -9.55 23.77
C THR A 207 10.12 -8.79 24.47
N LYS A 208 10.49 -7.87 25.37
CA LYS A 208 9.58 -6.94 26.01
C LYS A 208 10.08 -5.51 25.94
N LYS A 209 9.15 -4.57 25.79
CA LYS A 209 9.42 -3.13 25.78
C LYS A 209 9.64 -2.63 27.21
N VAL A 210 10.72 -1.90 27.43
CA VAL A 210 11.04 -1.25 28.70
C VAL A 210 10.67 0.23 28.65
N PHE A 211 11.17 0.93 27.63
CA PHE A 211 10.88 2.34 27.39
C PHE A 211 10.59 2.60 25.91
N GLU A 212 9.90 3.71 25.64
CA GLU A 212 9.49 4.12 24.30
C GLU A 212 9.63 5.65 24.15
N ILE A 213 10.08 6.08 22.97
CA ILE A 213 9.88 7.45 22.50
C ILE A 213 9.35 7.40 21.07
N SER A 214 8.40 8.28 20.77
CA SER A 214 7.95 8.52 19.40
C SER A 214 8.05 10.00 19.07
N GLU A 215 8.43 10.32 17.84
CA GLU A 215 8.47 11.69 17.33
C GLU A 215 7.92 11.74 15.91
N LYS A 216 7.07 12.74 15.65
CA LYS A 216 6.59 13.04 14.29
C LYS A 216 7.62 13.92 13.61
N LYS A 217 8.27 13.41 12.56
CA LYS A 217 9.23 14.16 11.76
C LYS A 217 8.65 14.43 10.39
N LYS A 218 8.72 15.69 9.93
CA LYS A 218 8.44 16.01 8.53
C LYS A 218 9.42 15.23 7.66
N ILE A 219 8.91 14.38 6.77
CA ILE A 219 9.71 13.78 5.71
C ILE A 219 10.36 14.95 4.97
N LYS A 220 11.69 14.89 4.77
CA LYS A 220 12.36 15.77 3.82
C LYS A 220 11.89 15.35 2.42
N ASN A 221 10.68 15.76 2.04
CA ASN A 221 10.12 15.47 0.73
C ASN A 221 10.92 16.22 -0.33
N ASN A 222 11.54 15.45 -1.22
CA ASN A 222 11.69 15.85 -2.61
C ASN A 222 11.49 14.70 -3.62
N ASP A 223 11.48 13.43 -3.20
CA ASP A 223 11.57 12.33 -4.19
C ASP A 223 10.26 11.55 -4.46
N TYR A 224 9.14 11.81 -3.76
CA TYR A 224 7.88 11.05 -3.92
C TYR A 224 6.65 11.87 -4.36
N SER A 225 6.81 13.14 -4.73
CA SER A 225 5.69 13.91 -5.26
C SER A 225 5.66 13.83 -6.78
N SER A 226 4.88 12.90 -7.32
CA SER A 226 4.53 12.97 -8.74
C SER A 226 3.52 14.10 -8.94
N ASN A 227 3.91 15.11 -9.73
CA ASN A 227 3.04 16.20 -10.16
C ASN A 227 2.29 15.86 -11.46
N LYS A 228 2.25 14.58 -11.83
CA LYS A 228 1.58 14.15 -13.05
C LYS A 228 0.08 14.43 -12.95
N SER A 229 -0.55 14.77 -14.06
CA SER A 229 -2.01 14.91 -14.04
C SER A 229 -2.66 13.54 -14.12
N LEU A 230 -3.70 13.27 -13.32
CA LEU A 230 -4.50 12.04 -13.48
C LEU A 230 -5.25 12.00 -14.83
N ASN A 231 -5.25 13.10 -15.61
CA ASN A 231 -5.78 13.15 -16.97
C ASN A 231 -4.80 12.63 -18.04
N GLU A 232 -3.58 12.26 -17.66
CA GLU A 232 -2.60 11.57 -18.50
C GLU A 232 -2.39 10.13 -18.02
N PRO A 233 -1.90 9.20 -18.86
CA PRO A 233 -1.67 7.83 -18.41
C PRO A 233 -0.68 7.76 -17.24
N PHE A 234 -1.08 7.16 -16.12
CA PHE A 234 -0.30 7.13 -14.89
C PHE A 234 -0.21 5.72 -14.29
N THR A 235 0.70 5.57 -13.33
CA THR A 235 0.88 4.34 -12.56
C THR A 235 0.55 4.53 -11.09
N ALA A 236 -0.01 3.51 -10.46
CA ALA A 236 -0.31 3.52 -9.03
C ALA A 236 0.07 2.18 -8.40
N LEU A 237 0.84 2.22 -7.32
CA LEU A 237 1.19 1.06 -6.52
C LEU A 237 0.20 0.93 -5.35
N ILE A 238 -0.59 -0.14 -5.35
CA ILE A 238 -1.55 -0.46 -4.29
C ILE A 238 -0.89 -1.43 -3.33
N LEU A 239 -0.83 -1.04 -2.05
CA LEU A 239 -0.17 -1.76 -0.99
C LEU A 239 -1.15 -2.10 0.13
N GLY A 240 -1.27 -3.37 0.43
CA GLY A 240 -1.98 -3.88 1.60
C GLY A 240 -1.03 -4.00 2.77
N VAL A 241 -1.37 -3.35 3.87
CA VAL A 241 -0.60 -3.32 5.11
C VAL A 241 -1.29 -4.19 6.14
N ASP A 242 -0.56 -5.17 6.63
CA ASP A 242 -0.99 -5.99 7.76
C ASP A 242 -0.79 -5.24 9.07
N SER A 243 -1.72 -4.33 9.39
CA SER A 243 -1.76 -3.63 10.67
C SER A 243 -3.12 -3.80 11.32
N GLU A 244 -3.09 -4.26 12.58
CA GLU A 244 -4.24 -4.25 13.50
C GLU A 244 -4.54 -2.84 14.03
N THR A 245 -3.62 -1.88 13.85
CA THR A 245 -3.78 -0.51 14.33
C THR A 245 -4.30 0.42 13.24
N ASP A 246 -5.12 1.38 13.66
CA ASP A 246 -5.77 2.39 12.82
C ASP A 246 -4.79 3.36 12.13
N GLU A 247 -3.51 3.41 12.53
CA GLU A 247 -2.56 4.40 12.02
C GLU A 247 -1.65 3.82 10.92
N LEU A 248 -1.86 4.25 9.67
CA LEU A 248 -0.92 4.05 8.57
C LEU A 248 0.11 5.18 8.54
N ASN A 249 1.38 4.86 8.73
CA ASN A 249 2.49 5.79 8.58
C ASN A 249 3.12 5.65 7.19
N ASP A 250 3.44 6.76 6.50
CA ASP A 250 3.98 6.77 5.13
C ASP A 250 5.33 6.04 4.99
N ASP A 251 6.22 6.16 5.99
CA ASP A 251 7.54 5.48 6.00
C ASP A 251 7.65 4.31 6.98
N ALA A 252 6.61 4.01 7.77
CA ALA A 252 6.75 2.90 8.72
C ALA A 252 6.87 1.58 7.96
N ALA A 253 7.67 0.68 8.51
CA ALA A 253 7.72 -0.68 8.04
C ALA A 253 6.34 -1.33 8.15
N PHE A 254 6.03 -2.22 7.21
CA PHE A 254 4.82 -3.01 7.22
C PHE A 254 5.07 -4.38 6.58
N ASN A 255 4.13 -5.31 6.76
CA ASN A 255 4.16 -6.55 5.98
C ASN A 255 3.54 -6.26 4.61
N GLY A 256 4.36 -6.32 3.55
CA GLY A 256 3.92 -6.12 2.16
C GLY A 256 3.21 -7.34 1.59
N ASP A 257 2.03 -7.66 2.13
CA ASP A 257 1.27 -8.87 1.78
C ASP A 257 0.43 -8.72 0.50
N THR A 258 0.11 -7.48 0.13
CA THR A 258 -0.53 -7.15 -1.15
C THR A 258 0.34 -6.13 -1.88
N ILE A 259 0.81 -6.49 -3.07
CA ILE A 259 1.62 -5.62 -3.93
C ILE A 259 0.99 -5.66 -5.32
N ILE A 260 0.28 -4.60 -5.71
CA ILE A 260 -0.38 -4.51 -7.01
C ILE A 260 0.08 -3.25 -7.71
N LEU A 261 0.80 -3.41 -8.83
CA LEU A 261 1.12 -2.32 -9.72
C LEU A 261 -0.03 -2.13 -10.72
N ALA A 262 -0.66 -0.97 -10.70
CA ALA A 262 -1.69 -0.58 -11.64
C ALA A 262 -1.14 0.43 -12.66
N THR A 263 -1.52 0.26 -13.92
CA THR A 263 -1.44 1.35 -14.91
C THR A 263 -2.84 1.78 -15.27
N PHE A 264 -3.05 3.08 -15.50
CA PHE A 264 -4.35 3.60 -15.89
C PHE A 264 -4.22 4.61 -17.02
N ASN A 265 -5.09 4.49 -18.02
CA ASN A 265 -5.19 5.41 -19.13
C ASN A 265 -6.56 6.13 -19.11
N PRO A 266 -6.60 7.41 -18.69
CA PRO A 266 -7.84 8.19 -18.58
C PRO A 266 -8.48 8.57 -19.93
N LYS A 267 -7.75 8.38 -21.04
CA LYS A 267 -8.27 8.66 -22.39
C LYS A 267 -9.10 7.50 -22.91
N THR A 268 -8.62 6.27 -22.71
CA THR A 268 -9.27 5.02 -23.14
C THR A 268 -10.10 4.37 -22.03
N LEU A 269 -10.03 4.88 -20.79
CA LEU A 269 -10.61 4.25 -19.59
C LEU A 269 -10.18 2.78 -19.46
N SER A 270 -8.89 2.52 -19.65
CA SER A 270 -8.31 1.20 -19.51
C SER A 270 -7.30 1.13 -18.36
N ALA A 271 -7.29 0.02 -17.63
CA ALA A 271 -6.29 -0.26 -16.61
C ALA A 271 -5.66 -1.64 -16.82
N THR A 272 -4.43 -1.78 -16.37
CA THR A 272 -3.77 -3.08 -16.22
C THR A 272 -3.42 -3.29 -14.76
N LEU A 273 -3.78 -4.43 -14.18
CA LEU A 273 -3.46 -4.79 -12.79
C LEU A 273 -2.43 -5.92 -12.77
N PHE A 274 -1.26 -5.62 -12.20
CA PHE A 274 -0.20 -6.58 -11.97
C PHE A 274 0.00 -6.85 -10.48
N SER A 275 -0.56 -7.97 -10.02
CA SER A 275 -0.32 -8.47 -8.67
C SER A 275 1.01 -9.23 -8.63
N ILE A 276 1.93 -8.78 -7.78
CA ILE A 276 3.23 -9.41 -7.57
C ILE A 276 3.12 -10.31 -6.34
N PRO A 277 3.33 -11.64 -6.45
CA PRO A 277 3.31 -12.54 -5.31
C PRO A 277 4.32 -12.09 -4.25
N ARG A 278 3.91 -12.09 -2.99
CA ARG A 278 4.71 -11.50 -1.90
C ARG A 278 6.05 -12.21 -1.67
N ASP A 279 6.10 -13.50 -2.02
CA ASP A 279 7.26 -14.38 -1.86
C ASP A 279 8.17 -14.39 -3.11
N THR A 280 7.90 -13.53 -4.11
CA THR A 280 8.72 -13.41 -5.33
C THR A 280 10.16 -13.02 -4.98
N TYR A 281 11.14 -13.80 -5.43
CA TYR A 281 12.55 -13.62 -5.09
C TYR A 281 13.24 -12.63 -6.04
N VAL A 282 13.58 -11.44 -5.54
CA VAL A 282 14.05 -10.31 -6.34
C VAL A 282 15.18 -9.55 -5.62
N PRO A 283 16.04 -8.81 -6.34
CA PRO A 283 16.99 -7.91 -5.72
C PRO A 283 16.27 -6.73 -5.03
N ILE A 284 16.49 -6.57 -3.72
CA ILE A 284 15.89 -5.50 -2.93
C ILE A 284 16.68 -4.21 -3.10
N ALA A 285 16.03 -3.16 -3.65
CA ALA A 285 16.69 -1.94 -4.10
C ALA A 285 17.47 -1.23 -2.98
N CYS A 286 16.86 -1.08 -1.80
CA CYS A 286 17.46 -0.38 -0.67
C CYS A 286 18.55 -1.16 0.08
N LYS A 287 18.78 -2.44 -0.26
CA LYS A 287 19.78 -3.31 0.38
C LYS A 287 20.95 -3.63 -0.54
N GLY A 288 21.43 -2.66 -1.33
CA GLY A 288 22.52 -2.89 -2.28
C GLY A 288 22.20 -3.99 -3.30
N LYS A 289 20.92 -4.18 -3.64
CA LYS A 289 20.42 -5.23 -4.54
C LYS A 289 20.63 -6.67 -4.04
N ALA A 290 20.76 -6.88 -2.73
CA ALA A 290 20.71 -8.21 -2.14
C ALA A 290 19.37 -8.89 -2.46
N TYR A 291 19.41 -10.17 -2.83
CA TYR A 291 18.19 -10.92 -3.14
C TYR A 291 17.42 -11.31 -1.88
N ASN A 292 16.11 -11.06 -1.90
CA ASN A 292 15.18 -11.53 -0.89
C ASN A 292 13.77 -11.65 -1.48
N LYS A 293 12.81 -12.16 -0.71
CA LYS A 293 11.40 -12.10 -1.03
C LYS A 293 10.95 -10.65 -1.12
N ILE A 294 10.17 -10.29 -2.14
CA ILE A 294 9.82 -8.90 -2.43
C ILE A 294 9.09 -8.22 -1.26
N ASN A 295 8.30 -8.96 -0.47
CA ASN A 295 7.63 -8.42 0.71
C ASN A 295 8.59 -7.91 1.80
N SER A 296 9.84 -8.38 1.83
CA SER A 296 10.84 -7.89 2.77
C SER A 296 11.18 -6.42 2.52
N SER A 297 10.98 -5.91 1.30
CA SER A 297 11.19 -4.48 0.99
C SER A 297 10.27 -3.57 1.80
N ALA A 298 9.07 -4.05 2.16
CA ALA A 298 8.10 -3.30 2.97
C ALA A 298 8.60 -3.08 4.41
N ALA A 299 9.51 -3.92 4.88
CA ALA A 299 10.16 -3.73 6.17
C ALA A 299 11.07 -2.47 6.21
N TYR A 300 11.42 -1.94 5.04
CA TYR A 300 12.24 -0.74 4.84
C TYR A 300 11.41 0.46 4.35
N GLY A 301 10.09 0.35 4.42
CA GLY A 301 9.15 1.42 4.05
C GLY A 301 8.79 1.45 2.57
N THR A 302 7.84 2.32 2.25
CA THR A 302 7.20 2.42 0.92
C THR A 302 8.20 2.71 -0.21
N LYS A 303 9.25 3.48 0.09
CA LYS A 303 10.30 3.81 -0.89
C LYS A 303 11.02 2.56 -1.38
N CYS A 304 11.44 1.69 -0.46
CA CYS A 304 12.17 0.49 -0.85
C CYS A 304 11.30 -0.45 -1.69
N VAL A 305 10.01 -0.57 -1.37
CA VAL A 305 9.06 -1.36 -2.18
C VAL A 305 8.96 -0.80 -3.60
N THR A 306 8.73 0.50 -3.71
CA THR A 306 8.59 1.18 -4.99
C THR A 306 9.86 1.04 -5.84
N ASP A 307 11.03 1.40 -5.30
CA ASP A 307 12.31 1.30 -6.02
C ASP A 307 12.61 -0.16 -6.43
N THR A 308 12.18 -1.15 -5.63
CA THR A 308 12.33 -2.57 -5.96
C THR A 308 11.44 -2.97 -7.14
N ILE A 309 10.20 -2.49 -7.18
CA ILE A 309 9.26 -2.77 -8.28
C ILE A 309 9.65 -2.02 -9.57
N GLU A 310 10.11 -0.78 -9.46
CA GLU A 310 10.64 -0.02 -10.60
C GLU A 310 11.85 -0.73 -11.20
N ASN A 311 12.77 -1.23 -10.37
CA ASN A 311 13.91 -2.03 -10.84
C ASN A 311 13.48 -3.37 -11.45
N LEU A 312 12.43 -4.01 -10.92
CA LEU A 312 11.91 -5.28 -11.44
C LEU A 312 11.23 -5.11 -12.79
N THR A 313 10.43 -4.07 -12.96
CA THR A 313 9.52 -3.89 -14.10
C THR A 313 10.03 -2.89 -15.14
N GLY A 314 10.95 -2.00 -14.77
CA GLY A 314 11.35 -0.85 -15.59
C GLY A 314 10.27 0.23 -15.70
N ILE A 315 9.17 0.13 -14.95
CA ILE A 315 8.04 1.06 -14.99
C ILE A 315 8.11 1.99 -13.78
N ASN A 316 8.28 3.30 -14.04
CA ASN A 316 8.22 4.32 -12.99
C ASN A 316 6.82 4.39 -12.35
N ILE A 317 6.80 4.55 -11.03
CA ILE A 317 5.60 4.59 -10.19
C ILE A 317 5.28 6.04 -9.84
N ASP A 318 4.17 6.57 -10.38
CA ASP A 318 3.73 7.94 -10.12
C ASP A 318 3.13 8.08 -8.72
N TYR A 319 2.26 7.14 -8.35
CA TYR A 319 1.53 7.19 -7.08
C TYR A 319 1.59 5.89 -6.31
N TYR A 320 1.36 5.97 -4.99
CA TYR A 320 1.03 4.81 -4.17
C TYR A 320 -0.26 5.04 -3.38
N VAL A 321 -0.91 3.95 -3.02
CA VAL A 321 -2.04 3.90 -2.10
C VAL A 321 -1.78 2.77 -1.12
N LYS A 322 -1.71 3.08 0.18
CA LYS A 322 -1.58 2.10 1.26
C LYS A 322 -2.87 1.98 2.02
N ILE A 323 -3.31 0.76 2.31
CA ILE A 323 -4.54 0.49 3.06
C ILE A 323 -4.29 -0.65 4.06
N ASN A 324 -4.79 -0.52 5.29
CA ASN A 324 -4.76 -1.60 6.30
C ASN A 324 -6.05 -2.44 6.26
N PHE A 325 -6.06 -3.54 7.02
CA PHE A 325 -7.23 -4.42 7.14
C PHE A 325 -8.48 -3.67 7.58
N LYS A 326 -8.35 -2.83 8.62
CA LYS A 326 -9.45 -2.03 9.11
C LYS A 326 -10.00 -1.06 8.06
N GLY A 327 -9.13 -0.52 7.21
CA GLY A 327 -9.48 0.33 6.08
C GLY A 327 -10.32 -0.38 5.04
N VAL A 328 -10.00 -1.63 4.70
CA VAL A 328 -10.83 -2.44 3.79
C VAL A 328 -12.20 -2.67 4.40
N VAL A 329 -12.27 -3.08 5.67
CA VAL A 329 -13.52 -3.33 6.38
C VAL A 329 -14.39 -2.06 6.42
N ASP A 330 -13.83 -0.95 6.92
CA ASP A 330 -14.55 0.32 7.08
C ASP A 330 -15.01 0.88 5.73
N LEU A 331 -14.20 0.74 4.68
CA LEU A 331 -14.56 1.19 3.33
C LEU A 331 -15.74 0.39 2.77
N VAL A 332 -15.69 -0.95 2.87
CA VAL A 332 -16.77 -1.82 2.37
C VAL A 332 -18.05 -1.63 3.18
N GLU A 333 -17.96 -1.45 4.50
CA GLU A 333 -19.10 -1.10 5.35
C GLU A 333 -19.70 0.26 4.97
N ALA A 334 -18.87 1.28 4.72
CA ALA A 334 -19.34 2.58 4.25
C ALA A 334 -20.05 2.49 2.89
N LEU A 335 -19.64 1.54 2.05
CA LEU A 335 -20.28 1.22 0.78
C LEU A 335 -21.56 0.37 0.93
N LYS A 336 -21.86 -0.12 2.13
CA LYS A 336 -22.94 -1.08 2.44
C LYS A 336 -22.77 -2.40 1.70
N GLY A 337 -21.55 -2.92 1.72
CA GLY A 337 -21.16 -4.16 1.08
C GLY A 337 -20.85 -4.05 -0.41
N VAL A 338 -20.13 -5.03 -0.93
CA VAL A 338 -19.67 -5.13 -2.32
C VAL A 338 -20.06 -6.47 -2.93
N THR A 339 -20.41 -6.49 -4.21
CA THR A 339 -20.84 -7.73 -4.89
C THR A 339 -19.64 -8.41 -5.53
N VAL A 340 -19.39 -9.67 -5.17
CA VAL A 340 -18.27 -10.49 -5.66
C VAL A 340 -18.81 -11.86 -6.04
N ASP A 341 -18.32 -12.42 -7.14
CA ASP A 341 -18.53 -13.84 -7.47
C ASP A 341 -17.45 -14.66 -6.77
N VAL A 342 -17.81 -15.25 -5.63
CA VAL A 342 -16.89 -15.92 -4.71
C VAL A 342 -16.47 -17.26 -5.30
N GLU A 343 -15.18 -17.39 -5.58
CA GLU A 343 -14.60 -18.65 -6.05
C GLU A 343 -14.83 -19.79 -5.07
N LYS A 344 -15.18 -20.96 -5.61
CA LYS A 344 -15.36 -22.16 -4.81
C LYS A 344 -14.01 -22.66 -4.29
N PRO A 345 -13.87 -22.98 -2.99
CA PRO A 345 -12.62 -23.52 -2.46
C PRO A 345 -12.35 -24.94 -2.99
N ASP A 346 -11.07 -25.26 -3.19
CA ASP A 346 -10.59 -26.59 -3.58
C ASP A 346 -10.55 -27.55 -2.38
N PHE A 347 -10.31 -27.01 -1.19
CA PHE A 347 -10.20 -27.77 0.06
C PHE A 347 -11.27 -27.37 1.06
N ASN A 348 -11.54 -28.25 2.03
CA ASN A 348 -12.52 -28.01 3.09
C ASN A 348 -11.92 -27.53 4.42
N PHE A 349 -10.59 -27.47 4.54
CA PHE A 349 -9.93 -27.14 5.80
C PHE A 349 -8.97 -25.96 5.63
N ASN A 350 -9.12 -24.93 6.47
CA ASN A 350 -8.16 -23.84 6.60
C ASN A 350 -7.61 -23.83 8.03
N GLN A 351 -6.29 -24.02 8.19
CA GLN A 351 -5.61 -24.04 9.50
C GLN A 351 -6.29 -24.94 10.56
N GLY A 352 -6.78 -26.11 10.13
CA GLY A 352 -7.47 -27.07 11.00
C GLY A 352 -8.96 -26.79 11.24
N ILE A 353 -9.49 -25.67 10.75
CA ILE A 353 -10.92 -25.37 10.77
C ILE A 353 -11.61 -26.00 9.56
N ASN A 354 -12.66 -26.80 9.78
CA ASN A 354 -13.49 -27.31 8.70
C ASN A 354 -14.45 -26.22 8.20
N CYS A 355 -14.19 -25.71 7.00
CA CYS A 355 -15.01 -24.68 6.35
C CYS A 355 -16.26 -25.24 5.65
N ASN A 356 -16.43 -26.57 5.56
CA ASN A 356 -17.59 -27.23 4.93
C ASN A 356 -17.91 -26.72 3.51
N GLY A 357 -16.88 -26.60 2.65
CA GLY A 357 -17.03 -26.15 1.27
C GLY A 357 -17.26 -24.64 1.09
N LYS A 358 -17.18 -23.86 2.17
CA LYS A 358 -17.24 -22.40 2.17
C LYS A 358 -15.83 -21.81 2.24
N VAL A 359 -15.67 -20.56 1.85
CA VAL A 359 -14.49 -19.81 2.24
C VAL A 359 -14.57 -19.54 3.73
N CYS A 360 -13.52 -19.86 4.49
CA CYS A 360 -13.41 -19.47 5.89
C CYS A 360 -12.03 -18.92 6.25
N GLU A 361 -12.00 -17.82 7.01
CA GLU A 361 -10.78 -17.09 7.38
C GLU A 361 -11.02 -16.29 8.69
N GLN A 362 -9.95 -15.84 9.32
CA GLN A 362 -10.00 -14.94 10.47
C GLN A 362 -10.65 -13.58 10.12
N ASN A 363 -11.23 -12.93 11.13
CA ASN A 363 -11.66 -11.53 11.02
C ASN A 363 -10.46 -10.54 10.99
N SER A 364 -10.75 -9.24 10.94
CA SER A 364 -9.74 -8.17 10.98
C SER A 364 -8.79 -8.22 12.17
N ASP A 365 -9.22 -8.80 13.29
CA ASP A 365 -8.44 -8.93 14.53
C ASP A 365 -7.67 -10.27 14.63
N ARG A 366 -7.62 -11.03 13.53
CA ARG A 366 -6.92 -12.32 13.44
C ARG A 366 -7.46 -13.38 14.40
N LEU A 367 -8.76 -13.35 14.68
CA LEU A 367 -9.40 -14.31 15.58
C LEU A 367 -10.11 -15.43 14.82
N TRP A 368 -9.84 -16.67 15.24
CA TRP A 368 -10.61 -17.86 14.88
C TRP A 368 -11.74 -18.13 15.90
N GLY A 369 -12.47 -19.22 15.74
CA GLY A 369 -13.54 -19.64 16.67
C GLY A 369 -14.84 -18.89 16.40
N SER A 370 -15.41 -18.25 17.42
CA SER A 370 -16.66 -17.48 17.30
C SER A 370 -16.57 -16.29 16.35
N HIS A 371 -15.36 -15.86 15.99
CA HIS A 371 -15.08 -14.75 15.09
C HIS A 371 -14.72 -15.21 13.66
N THR A 372 -14.76 -16.51 13.39
CA THR A 372 -14.45 -17.05 12.05
C THR A 372 -15.46 -16.51 11.03
N VAL A 373 -14.95 -15.96 9.94
CA VAL A 373 -15.77 -15.43 8.85
C VAL A 373 -16.01 -16.54 7.84
N TYR A 374 -17.27 -16.78 7.47
CA TYR A 374 -17.67 -17.75 6.45
C TYR A 374 -18.34 -17.06 5.28
N ILE A 375 -18.05 -17.54 4.07
CA ILE A 375 -18.59 -16.99 2.82
C ILE A 375 -18.98 -18.14 1.89
N GLU A 376 -20.24 -18.12 1.43
CA GLU A 376 -20.72 -19.08 0.44
C GLU A 376 -20.11 -18.79 -0.93
N PRO A 377 -19.81 -19.83 -1.75
CA PRO A 377 -19.37 -19.62 -3.13
C PRO A 377 -20.49 -19.04 -4.01
N GLY A 378 -20.11 -18.47 -5.15
CA GLY A 378 -20.99 -17.81 -6.10
C GLY A 378 -21.19 -16.31 -5.82
N VAL A 379 -22.13 -15.69 -6.52
CA VAL A 379 -22.41 -14.24 -6.40
C VAL A 379 -22.95 -13.91 -5.01
N GLN A 380 -22.16 -13.18 -4.23
CA GLN A 380 -22.49 -12.74 -2.88
C GLN A 380 -22.35 -11.22 -2.76
N THR A 381 -23.10 -10.63 -1.82
CA THR A 381 -22.82 -9.26 -1.34
C THR A 381 -22.04 -9.37 -0.03
N LEU A 382 -20.75 -9.11 -0.11
CA LEU A 382 -19.82 -9.22 1.02
C LEU A 382 -19.85 -7.95 1.85
N ASN A 383 -19.96 -8.10 3.16
CA ASN A 383 -19.71 -7.04 4.13
C ASN A 383 -18.20 -6.80 4.32
N GLY A 384 -17.81 -5.89 5.23
CA GLY A 384 -16.40 -5.53 5.40
C GLY A 384 -15.50 -6.70 5.81
N GLU A 385 -15.91 -7.46 6.81
CA GLU A 385 -15.17 -8.63 7.29
C GLU A 385 -15.09 -9.73 6.22
N GLN A 386 -16.19 -9.98 5.49
CA GLN A 386 -16.21 -10.97 4.42
C GLN A 386 -15.32 -10.57 3.24
N ALA A 387 -15.31 -9.30 2.83
CA ALA A 387 -14.44 -8.82 1.77
C ALA A 387 -12.96 -8.96 2.16
N LEU A 388 -12.62 -8.64 3.42
CA LEU A 388 -11.27 -8.84 3.95
C LEU A 388 -10.88 -10.32 4.02
N ALA A 389 -11.75 -11.16 4.60
CA ALA A 389 -11.56 -12.60 4.71
C ALA A 389 -11.33 -13.25 3.35
N TYR A 390 -12.13 -12.89 2.35
CA TYR A 390 -11.96 -13.36 0.97
C TYR A 390 -10.60 -12.94 0.39
N SER A 391 -10.19 -11.69 0.61
CA SER A 391 -8.90 -11.16 0.13
C SER A 391 -7.67 -11.74 0.86
N ARG A 392 -7.85 -12.38 2.01
CA ARG A 392 -6.78 -12.97 2.84
C ARG A 392 -6.65 -14.47 2.66
N CYS A 393 -7.74 -15.16 2.32
CA CYS A 393 -7.77 -16.61 2.27
C CYS A 393 -6.84 -17.16 1.16
N ARG A 394 -5.95 -18.07 1.55
CA ARG A 394 -5.01 -18.74 0.63
C ARG A 394 -4.97 -20.25 0.76
N HIS A 395 -5.24 -20.80 1.94
CA HIS A 395 -5.01 -22.22 2.22
C HIS A 395 -6.13 -23.13 1.70
N LEU A 396 -7.25 -22.55 1.26
CA LEU A 396 -8.36 -23.28 0.67
C LEU A 396 -8.22 -23.53 -0.83
N TYR A 397 -7.14 -23.05 -1.45
CA TYR A 397 -6.94 -23.10 -2.90
C TYR A 397 -5.60 -23.77 -3.24
N ALA A 398 -5.58 -24.61 -4.27
CA ALA A 398 -4.40 -25.36 -4.70
C ALA A 398 -3.23 -24.45 -5.10
N ILE A 399 -3.54 -23.30 -5.71
CA ILE A 399 -2.56 -22.29 -6.15
C ILE A 399 -2.20 -21.27 -5.07
N SER A 400 -2.71 -21.45 -3.85
CA SER A 400 -2.42 -20.69 -2.64
C SER A 400 -2.36 -19.16 -2.81
N ASP A 401 -1.18 -18.55 -2.75
CA ASP A 401 -1.00 -17.10 -2.80
C ASP A 401 -1.49 -16.48 -4.13
N LEU A 402 -1.43 -17.24 -5.22
CA LEU A 402 -1.91 -16.79 -6.53
C LEU A 402 -3.43 -16.64 -6.55
N ALA A 403 -4.17 -17.51 -5.84
CA ALA A 403 -5.62 -17.34 -5.65
C ALA A 403 -5.91 -16.08 -4.84
N ARG A 404 -5.16 -15.86 -3.76
CA ARG A 404 -5.28 -14.66 -2.93
C ARG A 404 -5.09 -13.37 -3.74
N ASN A 405 -4.09 -13.33 -4.62
CA ASN A 405 -3.86 -12.19 -5.52
C ASN A 405 -5.06 -11.93 -6.45
N LYS A 406 -5.69 -12.98 -6.97
CA LYS A 406 -6.91 -12.88 -7.78
C LYS A 406 -8.08 -12.33 -6.95
N HIS A 407 -8.30 -12.86 -5.74
CA HIS A 407 -9.38 -12.41 -4.85
C HIS A 407 -9.24 -10.94 -4.44
N GLN A 408 -8.00 -10.49 -4.21
CA GLN A 408 -7.70 -9.07 -3.97
C GLN A 408 -8.11 -8.19 -5.16
N GLN A 409 -7.81 -8.61 -6.39
CA GLN A 409 -8.25 -7.89 -7.60
C GLN A 409 -9.78 -7.87 -7.73
N ASP A 410 -10.46 -8.97 -7.39
CA ASP A 410 -11.93 -9.06 -7.41
C ASP A 410 -12.57 -8.09 -6.41
N VAL A 411 -12.01 -8.00 -5.20
CA VAL A 411 -12.49 -7.06 -4.17
C VAL A 411 -12.21 -5.61 -4.56
N ILE A 412 -11.03 -5.29 -5.11
CA ILE A 412 -10.73 -3.94 -5.64
C ILE A 412 -11.73 -3.54 -6.72
N MET A 413 -12.03 -4.46 -7.65
CA MET A 413 -13.01 -4.24 -8.70
C MET A 413 -14.42 -3.98 -8.13
N ALA A 414 -14.84 -4.80 -7.18
CA ALA A 414 -16.16 -4.69 -6.56
C ALA A 414 -16.31 -3.38 -5.79
N ILE A 415 -15.26 -2.95 -5.08
CA ILE A 415 -15.17 -1.65 -4.42
C ILE A 415 -15.28 -0.51 -5.44
N ALA A 416 -14.50 -0.54 -6.52
CA ALA A 416 -14.53 0.48 -7.58
C ALA A 416 -15.93 0.61 -8.20
N LYS A 417 -16.54 -0.52 -8.60
CA LYS A 417 -17.90 -0.57 -9.16
C LYS A 417 -18.92 -0.01 -8.17
N LYS A 418 -18.82 -0.37 -6.89
CA LYS A 418 -19.76 0.10 -5.87
C LYS A 418 -19.61 1.60 -5.59
N MET A 419 -18.38 2.14 -5.59
CA MET A 419 -18.14 3.58 -5.41
C MET A 419 -18.85 4.44 -6.47
N LEU A 420 -18.90 3.98 -7.72
CA LEU A 420 -19.57 4.70 -8.82
C LEU A 420 -21.10 4.75 -8.67
N THR A 421 -21.68 3.93 -7.81
CA THR A 421 -23.13 3.93 -7.53
C THR A 421 -23.55 4.92 -6.45
N ILE A 422 -22.61 5.57 -5.76
CA ILE A 422 -22.94 6.52 -4.69
C ILE A 422 -23.70 7.72 -5.27
N ARG A 423 -24.84 8.03 -4.67
CA ARG A 423 -25.68 9.20 -5.00
C ARG A 423 -25.96 10.11 -3.79
N SER A 424 -25.75 9.59 -2.58
CA SER A 424 -26.07 10.28 -1.33
C SER A 424 -24.84 10.95 -0.72
N TYR A 425 -24.98 12.22 -0.33
CA TYR A 425 -23.95 12.96 0.42
C TYR A 425 -23.53 12.21 1.70
N ASN A 426 -24.48 11.71 2.48
CA ASN A 426 -24.17 11.01 3.74
C ASN A 426 -23.33 9.75 3.52
N GLN A 427 -23.57 9.03 2.42
CA GLN A 427 -22.79 7.84 2.08
C GLN A 427 -21.40 8.23 1.58
N PHE A 428 -21.31 9.25 0.71
CA PHE A 428 -20.04 9.80 0.26
C PHE A 428 -19.18 10.28 1.45
N GLU A 429 -19.79 10.95 2.42
CA GLU A 429 -19.09 11.41 3.62
C GLU A 429 -18.56 10.24 4.46
N LYS A 430 -19.35 9.17 4.63
CA LYS A 430 -18.90 7.96 5.34
C LYS A 430 -17.72 7.30 4.65
N VAL A 431 -17.77 7.18 3.32
CA VAL A 431 -16.66 6.62 2.52
C VAL A 431 -15.42 7.50 2.67
N LEU A 432 -15.56 8.81 2.55
CA LEU A 432 -14.45 9.73 2.72
C LEU A 432 -13.84 9.65 4.13
N ASN A 433 -14.65 9.48 5.17
CA ASN A 433 -14.16 9.28 6.54
C ASN A 433 -13.39 7.97 6.71
N ALA A 434 -13.89 6.87 6.13
CA ALA A 434 -13.21 5.57 6.17
C ALA A 434 -11.85 5.63 5.44
N VAL A 435 -11.84 6.28 4.29
CA VAL A 435 -10.62 6.52 3.49
C VAL A 435 -9.66 7.44 4.24
N SER A 436 -10.13 8.59 4.77
CA SER A 436 -9.27 9.57 5.47
C SER A 436 -8.57 9.04 6.71
N LYS A 437 -9.16 8.03 7.36
CA LYS A 437 -8.60 7.42 8.57
C LYS A 437 -7.59 6.31 8.23
N ASN A 438 -7.88 5.53 7.20
CA ASN A 438 -7.26 4.21 6.99
C ASN A 438 -6.53 4.06 5.65
N ILE A 439 -6.31 5.15 4.90
CA ILE A 439 -5.56 5.16 3.64
C ILE A 439 -4.47 6.24 3.68
N SER A 440 -3.29 5.88 3.17
CA SER A 440 -2.16 6.81 2.99
C SER A 440 -1.75 6.85 1.51
N THR A 441 -1.44 8.03 0.99
CA THR A 441 -1.10 8.23 -0.43
C THR A 441 -0.21 9.44 -0.63
N ASN A 442 0.65 9.41 -1.66
CA ASN A 442 1.43 10.56 -2.12
C ASN A 442 0.67 11.46 -3.13
N MET A 443 -0.57 11.13 -3.49
CA MET A 443 -1.39 11.99 -4.35
C MET A 443 -1.65 13.34 -3.65
N SER A 444 -1.49 14.45 -4.37
CA SER A 444 -1.87 15.76 -3.84
C SER A 444 -3.40 15.93 -3.85
N SER A 445 -3.93 16.84 -3.04
CA SER A 445 -5.37 17.16 -3.04
C SER A 445 -5.86 17.55 -4.43
N ASP A 446 -5.08 18.33 -5.17
CA ASP A 446 -5.39 18.72 -6.55
C ASP A 446 -5.43 17.50 -7.49
N SER A 447 -4.51 16.53 -7.30
CA SER A 447 -4.52 15.28 -8.07
C SER A 447 -5.80 14.50 -7.79
N ILE A 448 -6.16 14.31 -6.52
CA ILE A 448 -7.40 13.61 -6.12
C ILE A 448 -8.64 14.31 -6.70
N LEU A 449 -8.71 15.64 -6.65
CA LEU A 449 -9.84 16.40 -7.21
C LEU A 449 -9.91 16.27 -8.74
N SER A 450 -8.76 16.20 -9.42
CA SER A 450 -8.72 16.03 -10.87
C SER A 450 -9.33 14.70 -11.35
N ALA A 451 -9.39 13.69 -10.47
CA ALA A 451 -10.06 12.42 -10.74
C ALA A 451 -11.56 12.57 -11.04
N TYR A 452 -12.19 13.70 -10.67
CA TYR A 452 -13.58 14.01 -10.99
C TYR A 452 -13.92 13.80 -12.46
N GLN A 453 -13.03 14.23 -13.38
CA GLN A 453 -13.28 14.11 -14.81
C GLN A 453 -13.31 12.64 -15.26
N ILE A 454 -12.41 11.83 -14.70
CA ILE A 454 -12.33 10.39 -14.95
C ILE A 454 -13.58 9.72 -14.41
N LEU A 455 -13.95 9.99 -13.15
CA LEU A 455 -15.13 9.45 -12.50
C LEU A 455 -16.41 9.81 -13.26
N LYS A 456 -16.53 11.05 -13.75
CA LYS A 456 -17.65 11.49 -14.57
C LYS A 456 -17.79 10.66 -15.85
N LYS A 457 -16.68 10.38 -16.55
CA LYS A 457 -16.68 9.52 -17.73
C LYS A 457 -17.06 8.07 -17.38
N MET A 458 -16.48 7.51 -16.32
CA MET A 458 -16.79 6.14 -15.86
C MET A 458 -18.28 5.98 -15.50
N VAL A 459 -18.86 6.96 -14.80
CA VAL A 459 -20.31 6.98 -14.51
C VAL A 459 -21.11 7.08 -15.80
N GLY A 460 -20.67 7.87 -16.79
CA GLY A 460 -21.29 7.95 -18.11
C GLY A 460 -21.35 6.61 -18.84
N ASN A 461 -20.23 5.87 -18.89
CA ASN A 461 -20.17 4.53 -19.46
C ASN A 461 -21.10 3.56 -18.72
N MET A 462 -21.02 3.55 -17.38
CA MET A 462 -21.87 2.70 -16.55
C MET A 462 -23.37 2.93 -16.77
N LEU A 463 -23.79 4.19 -16.96
CA LEU A 463 -25.19 4.54 -17.24
C LEU A 463 -25.64 4.15 -18.66
N SER A 464 -24.68 3.90 -19.56
CA SER A 464 -24.92 3.49 -20.95
C SER A 464 -24.87 1.97 -21.12
N ASP A 465 -24.90 1.21 -20.02
CA ASP A 465 -24.70 -0.25 -19.95
C ASP A 465 -23.37 -0.73 -20.58
N GLU A 466 -22.40 0.16 -20.71
CA GLU A 466 -21.01 -0.18 -21.07
C GLU A 466 -20.19 -0.47 -19.81
N ASP A 467 -19.11 -1.22 -19.97
CA ASP A 467 -18.13 -1.38 -18.89
C ASP A 467 -17.58 0.00 -18.50
N PHE A 468 -17.68 0.31 -17.20
CA PHE A 468 -17.24 1.62 -16.66
C PHE A 468 -15.74 1.87 -16.87
N ILE A 469 -14.98 0.78 -17.02
CA ILE A 469 -13.55 0.74 -17.26
C ILE A 469 -13.22 -0.62 -17.89
N ASN A 470 -12.26 -0.66 -18.82
CA ASN A 470 -11.68 -1.91 -19.29
C ASN A 470 -10.47 -2.28 -18.42
N ILE A 471 -10.56 -3.34 -17.62
CA ILE A 471 -9.47 -3.78 -16.74
C ILE A 471 -8.88 -5.10 -17.26
N GLN A 472 -7.61 -5.05 -17.62
CA GLN A 472 -6.83 -6.23 -17.94
C GLN A 472 -6.09 -6.72 -16.70
N LYS A 473 -6.49 -7.89 -16.19
CA LYS A 473 -5.73 -8.61 -15.17
C LYS A 473 -4.52 -9.28 -15.81
N THR A 474 -3.46 -9.43 -15.04
CA THR A 474 -2.24 -10.12 -15.47
C THR A 474 -1.90 -11.25 -14.50
N TYR A 475 -1.07 -12.18 -14.92
CA TYR A 475 -0.69 -13.35 -14.14
C TYR A 475 0.79 -13.65 -14.33
N LEU A 476 1.58 -13.51 -13.26
CA LEU A 476 2.99 -13.86 -13.29
C LEU A 476 3.17 -15.35 -13.07
N GLU A 477 3.74 -16.03 -14.06
CA GLU A 477 4.13 -17.43 -13.92
C GLU A 477 5.34 -17.53 -12.99
N VAL A 478 5.22 -18.42 -12.00
CA VAL A 478 6.21 -18.61 -10.94
C VAL A 478 6.55 -20.09 -10.79
N TYR A 479 7.68 -20.35 -10.14
CA TYR A 479 8.11 -21.69 -9.77
C TYR A 479 8.74 -21.69 -8.37
N ASN A 480 8.71 -22.84 -7.72
CA ASN A 480 9.26 -22.98 -6.37
C ASN A 480 10.78 -22.83 -6.41
N LEU A 481 11.31 -21.96 -5.55
CA LEU A 481 12.72 -21.72 -5.41
C LEU A 481 13.11 -21.86 -3.94
N ASN A 482 13.90 -22.89 -3.63
CA ASN A 482 14.44 -23.07 -2.29
C ASN A 482 15.67 -22.17 -2.14
N VAL A 483 15.57 -21.15 -1.29
CA VAL A 483 16.61 -20.15 -1.07
C VAL A 483 17.13 -20.24 0.36
N THR A 484 18.42 -20.04 0.56
CA THR A 484 18.97 -19.94 1.91
C THR A 484 19.00 -18.50 2.35
N LEU A 485 18.39 -18.25 3.49
CA LEU A 485 18.37 -16.95 4.13
C LEU A 485 19.73 -16.67 4.77
N SER A 486 19.99 -15.41 5.12
CA SER A 486 21.23 -15.00 5.81
C SER A 486 21.48 -15.77 7.12
N SER A 487 20.43 -16.33 7.72
CA SER A 487 20.45 -17.21 8.91
C SER A 487 20.90 -18.65 8.64
N GLY A 488 21.19 -19.03 7.38
CA GLY A 488 21.61 -20.38 6.99
C GLY A 488 20.48 -21.40 6.85
N ARG A 489 19.21 -21.03 7.14
CA ARG A 489 18.05 -21.89 6.88
C ARG A 489 17.51 -21.73 5.47
N VAL A 490 17.05 -22.85 4.92
CA VAL A 490 16.34 -22.91 3.64
C VAL A 490 14.89 -22.44 3.84
N SER A 491 14.48 -21.48 3.04
CA SER A 491 13.11 -20.97 2.94
C SER A 491 12.59 -21.16 1.52
N SER A 492 11.28 -21.38 1.39
CA SER A 492 10.64 -21.42 0.07
C SER A 492 10.34 -20.00 -0.38
N ALA A 493 10.85 -19.63 -1.55
CA ALA A 493 10.53 -18.41 -2.28
C ALA A 493 9.99 -18.76 -3.66
N LEU A 494 9.50 -17.75 -4.38
CA LEU A 494 8.99 -17.91 -5.73
C LEU A 494 9.97 -17.30 -6.73
N GLY A 495 10.59 -18.14 -7.56
CA GLY A 495 11.19 -17.67 -8.80
C GLY A 495 10.09 -17.32 -9.80
N TYR A 496 10.39 -16.50 -10.80
CA TYR A 496 9.45 -16.12 -11.85
C TYR A 496 10.07 -16.34 -13.23
N TYR A 497 9.24 -16.61 -14.23
CA TYR A 497 9.68 -16.74 -15.61
C TYR A 497 9.84 -15.35 -16.23
N GLU A 498 11.03 -15.04 -16.74
CA GLU A 498 11.33 -13.70 -17.28
C GLU A 498 10.41 -13.31 -18.45
N ASP A 499 10.05 -14.24 -19.32
CA ASP A 499 9.21 -13.92 -20.47
C ASP A 499 7.74 -13.68 -20.07
N SER A 500 7.29 -14.29 -18.97
CA SER A 500 6.00 -13.96 -18.34
C SER A 500 5.99 -12.51 -17.86
N LEU A 501 7.04 -12.09 -17.12
CA LEU A 501 7.17 -10.71 -16.66
C LEU A 501 7.27 -9.71 -17.83
N LYS A 502 8.00 -10.04 -18.91
CA LYS A 502 8.10 -9.17 -20.09
C LYS A 502 6.75 -8.95 -20.77
N ASP A 503 5.93 -9.99 -20.89
CA ASP A 503 4.59 -9.89 -21.48
C ASP A 503 3.66 -8.98 -20.65
N ILE A 504 3.75 -9.08 -19.32
CA ILE A 504 3.06 -8.19 -18.38
C ILE A 504 3.52 -6.75 -18.56
N VAL A 505 4.83 -6.51 -18.56
CA VAL A 505 5.43 -5.16 -18.71
C VAL A 505 5.06 -4.54 -20.07
N LYS A 506 5.11 -5.33 -21.16
CA LYS A 506 4.66 -4.89 -22.50
C LYS A 506 3.21 -4.43 -22.46
N THR A 507 2.32 -5.24 -21.89
CA THR A 507 0.89 -4.90 -21.74
C THR A 507 0.69 -3.60 -20.95
N MET A 508 1.43 -3.43 -19.85
CA MET A 508 1.38 -2.21 -19.04
C MET A 508 1.90 -0.98 -19.80
N ASN A 509 2.97 -1.11 -20.58
CA ASN A 509 3.49 -0.03 -21.43
C ASN A 509 2.55 0.34 -22.57
N ILE A 510 1.85 -0.64 -23.17
CA ILE A 510 0.78 -0.39 -24.15
C ILE A 510 -0.33 0.44 -23.50
N ASN A 511 -0.79 0.06 -22.31
CA ASN A 511 -1.83 0.81 -21.60
C ASN A 511 -1.37 2.24 -21.27
N LEU A 512 -0.09 2.43 -20.90
CA LEU A 512 0.51 3.74 -20.68
C LEU A 512 0.73 4.57 -21.96
N GLY A 513 0.51 3.98 -23.15
CA GLY A 513 0.77 4.62 -24.44
C GLY A 513 2.27 4.79 -24.75
N LYS A 514 3.13 4.02 -24.09
CA LYS A 514 4.59 3.99 -24.35
C LYS A 514 4.96 3.02 -25.46
N GLU A 515 4.13 2.01 -25.69
CA GLU A 515 4.29 1.02 -26.74
C GLU A 515 3.01 0.91 -27.58
N ASN A 516 3.15 0.52 -28.85
CA ASN A 516 2.02 0.36 -29.74
C ASN A 516 1.37 -1.02 -29.52
N SER A 517 0.04 -1.06 -29.52
CA SER A 517 -0.71 -2.31 -29.47
C SER A 517 -0.60 -3.05 -30.81
N GLU A 518 -0.19 -4.31 -30.78
CA GLU A 518 -0.30 -5.21 -31.93
C GLU A 518 -1.76 -5.65 -32.06
N VAL A 519 -2.43 -5.18 -33.11
CA VAL A 519 -3.82 -5.57 -33.37
C VAL A 519 -3.85 -7.05 -33.74
N ILE A 520 -4.44 -7.87 -32.88
CA ILE A 520 -4.76 -9.28 -33.19
C ILE A 520 -5.81 -9.27 -34.30
N LYS A 521 -5.41 -9.62 -35.53
CA LYS A 521 -6.29 -9.60 -36.73
C LYS A 521 -6.98 -10.94 -37.00
N SER A 522 -6.65 -11.97 -36.25
CA SER A 522 -7.18 -13.33 -36.44
C SER A 522 -7.64 -13.89 -35.10
N PHE A 523 -8.85 -14.43 -35.08
CA PHE A 523 -9.43 -15.11 -33.92
C PHE A 523 -9.85 -16.52 -34.34
N SER A 524 -9.50 -17.51 -33.53
CA SER A 524 -9.90 -18.91 -33.71
C SER A 524 -10.48 -19.42 -32.39
N TYR A 525 -11.61 -20.09 -32.44
CA TYR A 525 -12.23 -20.70 -31.27
C TYR A 525 -12.76 -22.10 -31.62
N SER A 526 -12.85 -22.96 -30.62
CA SER A 526 -13.49 -24.27 -30.70
C SER A 526 -14.79 -24.24 -29.91
N ILE A 527 -15.85 -24.88 -30.41
CA ILE A 527 -17.11 -25.01 -29.66
C ILE A 527 -16.95 -25.98 -28.47
N ASN A 528 -15.97 -26.87 -28.54
CA ASN A 528 -15.73 -27.87 -27.51
C ASN A 528 -14.79 -27.39 -26.40
N GLU A 529 -14.23 -26.19 -26.53
CA GLU A 529 -13.29 -25.63 -25.56
C GLU A 529 -13.87 -24.32 -25.01
N THR A 530 -13.85 -24.17 -23.69
CA THR A 530 -14.21 -22.91 -23.06
C THR A 530 -13.18 -21.86 -23.46
N TYR A 531 -13.65 -20.79 -24.11
CA TYR A 531 -12.79 -19.65 -24.42
C TYR A 531 -12.31 -19.00 -23.11
N GLU A 532 -11.00 -19.01 -22.88
CA GLU A 532 -10.39 -18.19 -21.84
C GLU A 532 -9.85 -16.90 -22.47
N PRO A 533 -10.18 -15.72 -21.92
CA PRO A 533 -9.61 -14.47 -22.40
C PRO A 533 -8.09 -14.48 -22.18
N TYR A 534 -7.35 -13.86 -23.09
CA TYR A 534 -5.91 -13.66 -22.93
C TYR A 534 -5.62 -12.86 -21.65
N ILE A 535 -4.73 -13.42 -20.82
CA ILE A 535 -4.25 -12.81 -19.59
C ILE A 535 -2.74 -12.69 -19.75
N ALA A 536 -2.22 -11.46 -19.74
CA ALA A 536 -0.80 -11.23 -19.94
C ALA A 536 0.04 -11.98 -18.89
N GLY A 537 1.10 -12.63 -19.35
CA GLY A 537 2.00 -13.47 -18.56
C GLY A 537 1.52 -14.91 -18.34
N LYS A 538 0.22 -15.22 -18.43
CA LYS A 538 -0.34 -16.55 -18.13
C LYS A 538 0.11 -17.59 -19.16
N GLY A 539 0.55 -18.76 -18.69
CA GLY A 539 1.00 -19.88 -19.51
C GLY A 539 2.41 -19.72 -20.11
N ILE A 540 3.10 -18.61 -19.86
CA ILE A 540 4.45 -18.34 -20.37
C ILE A 540 5.48 -18.84 -19.36
N THR A 541 5.99 -20.05 -19.57
CA THR A 541 7.02 -20.69 -18.71
C THR A 541 8.41 -20.71 -19.36
N THR A 542 8.67 -19.74 -20.24
CA THR A 542 9.93 -19.60 -20.99
C THR A 542 10.78 -18.45 -20.45
N GLY A 543 12.03 -18.36 -20.92
CA GLY A 543 13.00 -17.35 -20.48
C GLY A 543 13.99 -17.89 -19.43
N ALA A 544 14.89 -17.02 -18.98
CA ALA A 544 15.85 -17.41 -17.96
C ALA A 544 15.14 -17.65 -16.62
N THR A 545 15.60 -18.67 -15.88
CA THR A 545 15.13 -18.97 -14.53
C THR A 545 16.32 -18.91 -13.58
N ASN A 546 16.08 -18.37 -12.38
CA ASN A 546 16.96 -18.54 -11.25
C ASN A 546 16.91 -20.00 -10.76
N SER A 547 18.08 -20.58 -10.55
CA SER A 547 18.27 -21.83 -9.83
C SER A 547 19.14 -21.58 -8.61
N THR A 548 19.07 -22.48 -7.63
CA THR A 548 19.92 -22.43 -6.44
C THR A 548 20.84 -23.64 -6.36
N LEU A 549 21.98 -23.46 -5.71
CA LEU A 549 22.93 -24.52 -5.42
C LEU A 549 22.26 -25.59 -4.56
N ALA A 550 22.33 -26.86 -4.98
CA ALA A 550 21.77 -27.97 -4.23
C ALA A 550 22.53 -28.22 -2.91
N SER A 551 21.90 -28.94 -2.00
CA SER A 551 22.59 -29.49 -0.82
C SER A 551 23.33 -30.76 -1.21
N PHE A 552 24.62 -30.78 -0.90
CA PHE A 552 25.50 -31.94 -1.04
C PHE A 552 25.87 -32.54 0.32
N ILE A 553 25.30 -32.05 1.42
CA ILE A 553 25.53 -32.64 2.74
C ILE A 553 25.07 -34.10 2.73
N GLY A 554 25.95 -35.02 3.13
CA GLY A 554 25.72 -36.47 3.05
C GLY A 554 25.86 -37.07 1.65
N LYS A 555 26.37 -36.31 0.67
CA LYS A 555 26.70 -36.79 -0.68
C LYS A 555 28.18 -37.07 -0.84
N THR A 556 28.49 -37.90 -1.83
CA THR A 556 29.87 -38.23 -2.20
C THR A 556 30.53 -37.09 -2.99
N ARG A 557 31.86 -37.09 -3.02
CA ARG A 557 32.65 -36.19 -3.88
C ARG A 557 32.25 -36.29 -5.34
N ASP A 558 32.03 -37.50 -5.85
CA ASP A 558 31.69 -37.74 -7.25
C ASP A 558 30.31 -37.19 -7.62
N GLU A 559 29.32 -37.32 -6.73
CA GLU A 559 28.00 -36.71 -6.91
C GLU A 559 28.10 -35.18 -7.02
N ALA A 560 28.92 -34.55 -6.17
CA ALA A 560 29.15 -33.11 -6.21
C ALA A 560 29.91 -32.68 -7.47
N GLN A 561 30.99 -33.38 -7.85
CA GLN A 561 31.76 -33.09 -9.06
C GLN A 561 30.89 -33.19 -10.33
N ASN A 562 30.08 -34.26 -10.45
CA ASN A 562 29.17 -34.43 -11.59
C ASN A 562 28.15 -33.28 -11.70
N TYR A 563 27.64 -32.78 -10.57
CA TYR A 563 26.77 -31.61 -10.59
C TYR A 563 27.49 -30.36 -11.06
N CYS A 564 28.72 -30.15 -10.59
CA CYS A 564 29.54 -29.01 -10.96
C CYS A 564 29.83 -28.99 -12.47
N ASP A 565 30.25 -30.12 -13.02
CA ASP A 565 30.55 -30.26 -14.45
C ASP A 565 29.29 -29.99 -15.30
N LYS A 566 28.12 -30.47 -14.85
CA LYS A 566 26.84 -30.24 -15.53
C LYS A 566 26.40 -28.77 -15.53
N ASN A 567 26.83 -27.99 -14.55
CA ASN A 567 26.45 -26.58 -14.37
C ASN A 567 27.61 -25.61 -14.64
N ASP A 568 28.70 -26.07 -15.27
CA ASP A 568 29.90 -25.29 -15.56
C ASP A 568 30.51 -24.57 -14.34
N LEU A 569 30.56 -25.25 -13.18
CA LEU A 569 31.11 -24.72 -11.92
C LEU A 569 32.50 -25.26 -11.62
N ASN A 570 33.41 -24.39 -11.15
CA ASN A 570 34.77 -24.79 -10.76
C ASN A 570 34.83 -25.24 -9.28
N CYS A 571 34.55 -26.51 -9.02
CA CYS A 571 34.42 -27.02 -7.67
C CYS A 571 35.76 -27.41 -7.02
N SER A 572 35.86 -27.18 -5.71
CA SER A 572 37.03 -27.52 -4.92
C SER A 572 36.64 -28.32 -3.67
N PHE A 573 37.56 -29.14 -3.17
CA PHE A 573 37.28 -30.10 -2.10
C PHE A 573 38.41 -30.07 -1.06
N SER A 574 38.05 -30.11 0.22
CA SER A 574 39.00 -30.32 1.32
C SER A 574 38.46 -31.35 2.29
N TYR A 575 39.35 -32.17 2.85
CA TYR A 575 39.01 -33.07 3.95
C TYR A 575 39.12 -32.31 5.28
N VAL A 576 38.20 -32.57 6.20
CA VAL A 576 38.13 -31.92 7.52
C VAL A 576 37.97 -32.95 8.64
N ASP A 577 38.72 -32.76 9.72
CA ASP A 577 38.66 -33.57 10.93
C ASP A 577 37.64 -33.01 11.94
N SER A 578 37.43 -33.74 13.05
CA SER A 578 36.47 -33.38 14.09
C SER A 578 36.79 -32.08 14.85
N GLN A 579 37.95 -31.46 14.63
CA GLN A 579 38.34 -30.17 15.23
C GLN A 579 37.95 -28.98 14.34
N SER A 580 37.58 -29.23 13.09
CA SER A 580 37.13 -28.18 12.16
C SER A 580 35.69 -27.73 12.47
N ASP A 581 35.44 -26.42 12.35
CA ASP A 581 34.08 -25.84 12.39
C ASP A 581 33.21 -26.25 11.18
N LYS A 582 33.82 -26.86 10.15
CA LYS A 582 33.16 -27.37 8.95
C LYS A 582 32.83 -28.86 9.02
N TYR A 583 33.27 -29.54 10.08
CA TYR A 583 32.97 -30.96 10.32
C TYR A 583 31.54 -31.16 10.80
N ASN A 584 30.87 -32.17 10.26
CA ASN A 584 29.49 -32.49 10.63
C ASN A 584 29.42 -33.87 11.28
N ALA A 585 29.29 -33.91 12.60
CA ALA A 585 29.24 -35.16 13.36
C ALA A 585 28.02 -36.06 13.05
N SER A 586 27.02 -35.55 12.31
CA SER A 586 25.84 -36.31 11.90
C SER A 586 25.96 -36.93 10.51
N VAL A 587 27.12 -36.78 9.85
CA VAL A 587 27.39 -37.25 8.49
C VAL A 587 28.58 -38.22 8.52
N ASP A 588 28.45 -39.33 7.82
CA ASP A 588 29.49 -40.37 7.76
C ASP A 588 30.81 -39.85 7.16
N THR A 589 31.90 -40.55 7.47
CA THR A 589 33.21 -40.31 6.85
C THR A 589 33.17 -40.51 5.33
N ASP A 590 34.02 -39.78 4.60
CA ASP A 590 34.07 -39.69 3.13
C ASP A 590 32.84 -39.08 2.45
N LEU A 591 31.87 -38.59 3.23
CA LEU A 591 30.77 -37.78 2.73
C LEU A 591 31.00 -36.30 3.02
N ILE A 592 30.39 -35.45 2.20
CA ILE A 592 30.43 -34.01 2.37
C ILE A 592 29.69 -33.65 3.66
N GLY A 593 30.42 -33.15 4.66
CA GLY A 593 29.87 -32.71 5.94
C GLY A 593 29.29 -31.30 5.86
N SER A 594 29.90 -30.43 5.05
CA SER A 594 29.42 -29.07 4.80
C SER A 594 29.89 -28.51 3.44
N GLN A 595 29.31 -27.40 3.01
CA GLN A 595 29.60 -26.74 1.72
C GLN A 595 29.61 -25.23 1.83
N ASN A 596 30.36 -24.56 0.94
CA ASN A 596 30.41 -23.11 0.82
C ASN A 596 30.45 -22.70 -0.66
N PRO A 597 29.51 -21.91 -1.20
CA PRO A 597 28.35 -21.34 -0.53
C PRO A 597 27.37 -22.40 -0.02
N PRO A 598 26.54 -22.07 0.99
CA PRO A 598 25.51 -22.99 1.47
C PRO A 598 24.54 -23.35 0.33
N ALA A 599 23.89 -24.52 0.46
CA ALA A 599 22.76 -24.89 -0.39
C ALA A 599 21.74 -23.74 -0.41
N GLY A 600 20.95 -23.56 -1.47
CA GLY A 600 19.98 -22.47 -1.57
C GLY A 600 20.59 -21.11 -2.00
N THR A 601 21.90 -21.04 -2.26
CA THR A 601 22.55 -19.85 -2.85
C THR A 601 22.22 -19.75 -4.34
N LEU A 602 21.89 -18.57 -4.86
CA LEU A 602 21.62 -18.37 -6.30
C LEU A 602 22.82 -18.78 -7.16
N LEU A 603 22.59 -19.69 -8.11
CA LEU A 603 23.65 -20.30 -8.93
C LEU A 603 24.40 -19.26 -9.77
N ARG A 604 23.71 -18.21 -10.25
CA ARG A 604 24.31 -17.12 -11.03
C ARG A 604 25.40 -16.35 -10.25
N GLY A 605 25.38 -16.39 -8.93
CA GLY A 605 26.40 -15.80 -8.07
C GLY A 605 27.51 -16.78 -7.65
N VAL A 606 27.46 -18.04 -8.08
CA VAL A 606 28.39 -19.10 -7.69
C VAL A 606 29.27 -19.45 -8.88
N SER A 607 30.58 -19.21 -8.77
CA SER A 607 31.57 -19.63 -9.77
C SER A 607 32.45 -20.77 -9.29
N SER A 608 32.69 -20.87 -7.99
CA SER A 608 33.62 -21.86 -7.43
C SER A 608 33.18 -22.32 -6.03
N PRO A 609 32.20 -23.24 -5.92
CA PRO A 609 31.80 -23.77 -4.63
C PRO A 609 32.88 -24.73 -4.10
N HIS A 610 33.01 -24.74 -2.79
CA HIS A 610 33.94 -25.56 -2.02
C HIS A 610 33.15 -26.54 -1.14
N PHE A 611 33.55 -27.81 -1.15
CA PHE A 611 32.92 -28.87 -0.37
C PHE A 611 33.90 -29.43 0.66
N TYR A 612 33.46 -29.55 1.90
CA TYR A 612 34.25 -30.09 3.01
C TYR A 612 33.80 -31.52 3.28
N ILE A 613 34.72 -32.47 3.11
CA ILE A 613 34.50 -33.91 3.24
C ILE A 613 34.92 -34.33 4.65
N ASN A 614 34.05 -35.02 5.38
CA ASN A 614 34.40 -35.55 6.71
C ASN A 614 35.47 -36.64 6.56
N GLY A 615 36.64 -36.46 7.17
CA GLY A 615 37.70 -37.46 7.17
C GLY A 615 39.10 -36.85 7.16
N GLU A 616 40.11 -37.70 7.23
CA GLU A 616 41.51 -37.30 7.06
C GLU A 616 41.96 -37.64 5.64
N VAL A 617 42.83 -36.79 5.05
CA VAL A 617 43.47 -37.12 3.78
C VAL A 617 44.28 -38.40 4.01
N LEU A 618 43.86 -39.51 3.40
CA LEU A 618 44.72 -40.69 3.27
C LEU A 618 45.88 -40.26 2.36
N ASN A 619 47.02 -39.93 2.97
CA ASN A 619 48.28 -39.84 2.28
C ASN A 619 48.64 -41.28 1.88
N ASP A 620 48.35 -41.66 0.65
CA ASP A 620 48.94 -42.85 0.01
C ASP A 620 50.47 -42.71 -0.10
#